data_AF-A0A8T1X3X6-F1
#
_entry.id   AF-A0A8T1X3X6-F1
#
_cell.length_a   1.000
_cell.length_b   1.000
_cell.length_c   1.000
_cell.angle_alpha   90.00
_cell.angle_beta   90.00
_cell.angle_gamma   90.00
#
_symmetry.space_group_name_H-M   'P 1'
#
loop_
_entity.id
_entity.type
_entity.pdbx_description
1 polymer ?
#
loop_
_entity_poly.entity_id
_entity_poly.type
_entity_poly.pdbx_seq_one_letter_code
_entity_poly.pdbx_strand_id
1 'polypeptide(L)'
;MEECEALCSRVGIMVGGRLRCLGSVQHLKSRFGDGLMFDVKLDPPSTEELEYLLQHVFTDGNTYVTPMELDVKCRAFGNAELAERITASHPTGYSLTAAIERDGFIRAEAFCTWCVEETRFDALHEYLQGSFGPKGVIVMERQNDFCRFKIRGSNNELKLSRMFALIENVKTKMHIHEYSVSQTTLEQIFNAFASQQEEEKGVARGVYQA
;
A
#
# COMPACT_ATOMS: atom_id res chain seq x y z
N MET A 1 1.57 -11.43 -22.12
CA MET A 1 0.82 -12.53 -21.48
C MET A 1 -0.70 -12.34 -21.55
N GLU A 2 -1.17 -11.11 -21.77
CA GLU A 2 -2.58 -10.71 -21.84
C GLU A 2 -3.38 -11.43 -22.96
N GLU A 3 -2.81 -11.60 -24.15
CA GLU A 3 -3.45 -12.35 -25.25
C GLU A 3 -3.71 -13.82 -24.88
N CYS A 4 -2.78 -14.46 -24.16
CA CYS A 4 -2.96 -15.83 -23.68
C CYS A 4 -4.06 -15.92 -22.62
N GLU A 5 -4.20 -14.92 -21.74
CA GLU A 5 -5.32 -14.89 -20.79
C GLU A 5 -6.67 -14.72 -21.51
N ALA A 6 -6.71 -13.91 -22.57
CA ALA A 6 -7.93 -13.63 -23.31
C ALA A 6 -8.39 -14.79 -24.22
N LEU A 7 -7.45 -15.53 -24.81
CA LEU A 7 -7.74 -16.51 -25.87
C LEU A 7 -7.69 -17.97 -25.39
N CYS A 8 -6.95 -18.29 -24.33
CA CYS A 8 -6.70 -19.68 -23.93
C CYS A 8 -7.63 -20.14 -22.80
N SER A 9 -8.28 -21.29 -22.98
CA SER A 9 -9.08 -21.94 -21.92
C SER A 9 -8.23 -22.55 -20.81
N ARG A 10 -6.98 -22.91 -21.13
CA ARG A 10 -5.98 -23.45 -20.22
C ARG A 10 -4.62 -22.88 -20.58
N VAL A 11 -3.82 -22.58 -19.55
CA VAL A 11 -2.44 -22.13 -19.69
C VAL A 11 -1.51 -23.10 -18.96
N GLY A 12 -0.40 -23.43 -19.62
CA GLY A 12 0.73 -24.13 -19.01
C GLY A 12 1.89 -23.15 -18.79
N ILE A 13 2.52 -23.19 -17.63
CA ILE A 13 3.73 -22.41 -17.34
C ILE A 13 4.92 -23.36 -17.35
N MET A 14 5.88 -23.08 -18.23
CA MET A 14 7.15 -23.81 -18.34
C MET A 14 8.29 -22.93 -17.84
N VAL A 15 9.18 -23.52 -17.03
CA VAL A 15 10.38 -22.85 -16.51
C VAL A 15 11.52 -23.86 -16.50
N GLY A 16 12.69 -23.48 -17.05
CA GLY A 16 13.86 -24.36 -17.17
C GLY A 16 13.59 -25.64 -17.97
N GLY A 17 12.87 -25.52 -19.09
CA GLY A 17 12.50 -26.65 -19.95
C GLY A 17 11.52 -27.66 -19.31
N ARG A 18 11.01 -27.39 -18.10
CA ARG A 18 10.08 -28.28 -17.38
C ARG A 18 8.73 -27.60 -17.18
N LEU A 19 7.65 -28.34 -17.43
CA LEU A 19 6.29 -27.88 -17.15
C LEU A 19 6.10 -27.79 -15.63
N ARG A 20 5.83 -26.60 -15.11
CA ARG A 20 5.64 -26.35 -13.67
C ARG A 20 4.19 -26.49 -13.24
N CYS A 21 3.26 -25.97 -14.04
CA CYS A 21 1.83 -26.07 -13.78
C CYS A 21 1.00 -25.94 -15.06
N LEU A 22 -0.24 -26.44 -14.99
CA LEU A 22 -1.22 -26.40 -16.07
C LEU A 22 -2.63 -26.25 -15.47
N GLY A 23 -3.42 -25.30 -15.96
CA GLY A 23 -4.78 -25.06 -15.46
C GLY A 23 -5.46 -23.90 -16.19
N SER A 24 -6.70 -23.59 -15.82
CA SER A 24 -7.31 -22.32 -16.23
C SER A 24 -6.60 -21.14 -15.58
N VAL A 25 -6.72 -19.93 -16.15
CA VAL A 25 -6.14 -18.71 -15.56
C VAL A 25 -6.59 -18.53 -14.11
N GLN A 26 -7.89 -18.73 -13.83
CA GLN A 26 -8.41 -18.62 -12.46
C GLN A 26 -7.86 -19.69 -11.52
N HIS A 27 -7.65 -20.92 -12.00
CA HIS A 27 -7.02 -21.97 -11.19
C HIS A 27 -5.58 -21.60 -10.83
N LEU A 28 -4.81 -21.09 -11.80
CA LEU A 28 -3.43 -20.67 -11.58
C LEU A 28 -3.36 -19.46 -10.63
N LYS A 29 -4.21 -18.44 -10.82
CA LYS A 29 -4.32 -17.29 -9.91
C LYS A 29 -4.72 -17.70 -8.49
N SER A 30 -5.61 -18.67 -8.34
CA SER A 30 -6.03 -19.15 -7.01
C SER A 30 -5.00 -20.06 -6.33
N ARG A 31 -4.19 -20.80 -7.10
CA ARG A 31 -3.22 -21.78 -6.57
C ARG A 31 -1.83 -21.18 -6.34
N PHE A 32 -1.41 -20.27 -7.21
CA PHE A 32 -0.07 -19.71 -7.23
C PHE A 32 -0.05 -18.18 -7.11
N GLY A 33 -1.22 -17.53 -7.09
CA GLY A 33 -1.31 -16.12 -6.75
C GLY A 33 -0.89 -15.87 -5.32
N ASP A 34 -0.38 -14.67 -5.08
CA ASP A 34 0.19 -14.25 -3.80
C ASP A 34 -0.72 -13.21 -3.14
N GLY A 35 -2.01 -13.52 -3.07
CA GLY A 35 -3.03 -12.65 -2.49
C GLY A 35 -3.62 -11.62 -3.46
N LEU A 36 -4.28 -10.62 -2.86
CA LEU A 36 -4.91 -9.50 -3.55
C LEU A 36 -4.06 -8.24 -3.42
N MET A 37 -4.05 -7.42 -4.46
CA MET A 37 -3.55 -6.05 -4.40
C MET A 37 -4.75 -5.14 -4.17
N PHE A 38 -4.64 -4.28 -3.15
CA PHE A 38 -5.63 -3.27 -2.80
C PHE A 38 -4.97 -1.90 -2.90
N ASP A 39 -5.32 -1.16 -3.94
CA ASP A 39 -4.87 0.21 -4.16
C ASP A 39 -5.98 1.13 -3.68
N VAL A 40 -5.65 2.12 -2.86
CA VAL A 40 -6.62 3.02 -2.25
C VAL A 40 -6.09 4.42 -2.19
N LYS A 41 -6.98 5.37 -2.44
CA LYS A 41 -6.75 6.80 -2.26
C LYS A 41 -7.71 7.31 -1.19
N LEU A 42 -7.17 7.97 -0.18
CA LEU A 42 -7.95 8.56 0.90
C LEU A 42 -8.35 9.99 0.53
N ASP A 43 -9.51 10.44 1.00
CA ASP A 43 -9.87 11.84 0.88
C ASP A 43 -8.87 12.69 1.68
N PRO A 44 -8.47 13.87 1.19
CA PRO A 44 -7.78 14.87 2.00
C PRO A 44 -8.73 15.44 3.07
N PRO A 45 -8.22 16.14 4.10
CA PRO A 45 -9.09 16.85 5.03
C PRO A 45 -9.98 17.85 4.28
N SER A 46 -11.24 17.98 4.70
CA SER A 46 -12.11 19.02 4.15
C SER A 46 -11.67 20.40 4.64
N THR A 47 -12.08 21.47 3.95
CA THR A 47 -11.79 22.84 4.39
C THR A 47 -12.31 23.11 5.80
N GLU A 48 -13.51 22.64 6.12
CA GLU A 48 -14.13 22.81 7.45
C GLU A 48 -13.35 22.07 8.55
N GLU A 49 -12.87 20.85 8.26
CA GLU A 49 -12.05 20.06 9.17
C GLU A 49 -10.69 20.72 9.40
N LEU A 50 -10.08 21.25 8.34
CA LEU A 50 -8.81 21.96 8.43
C LEU A 50 -8.94 23.26 9.24
N GLU A 51 -9.99 24.06 8.99
CA GLU A 51 -10.28 25.27 9.75
C GLU A 51 -10.50 24.96 11.24
N TYR A 52 -11.25 23.89 11.54
CA TYR A 52 -11.44 23.41 12.90
C TYR A 52 -10.09 23.06 13.56
N LEU A 53 -9.25 22.27 12.88
CA LEU A 53 -7.94 21.87 13.41
C LEU A 53 -7.01 23.05 13.63
N LEU A 54 -6.98 24.01 12.70
CA LEU A 54 -6.18 25.22 12.86
C LEU A 54 -6.63 26.01 14.09
N GLN A 55 -7.93 26.17 14.33
CA GLN A 55 -8.44 26.88 15.51
C GLN A 55 -8.13 26.16 16.84
N HIS A 56 -8.14 24.82 16.84
CA HIS A 56 -7.97 24.03 18.07
C HIS A 56 -6.51 23.69 18.39
N VAL A 57 -5.68 23.46 17.37
CA VAL A 57 -4.25 23.11 17.52
C VAL A 57 -3.36 24.35 17.53
N PHE A 58 -3.78 25.44 16.87
CA PHE A 58 -3.06 26.71 16.78
C PHE A 58 -3.85 27.85 17.42
N THR A 59 -4.15 27.69 18.71
CA THR A 59 -4.88 28.68 19.53
C THR A 59 -4.15 30.02 19.68
N ASP A 60 -2.84 30.02 19.42
CA ASP A 60 -1.94 31.17 19.39
C ASP A 60 -2.03 32.01 18.11
N GLY A 61 -2.78 31.56 17.10
CA GLY A 61 -2.86 32.21 15.79
C GLY A 61 -1.60 32.02 14.94
N ASN A 62 -0.70 31.12 15.36
CA ASN A 62 0.50 30.79 14.61
C ASN A 62 0.13 30.05 13.32
N THR A 63 0.77 30.43 12.23
CA THR A 63 0.55 29.83 10.90
C THR A 63 1.62 28.80 10.54
N TYR A 64 2.49 28.47 11.50
CA TYR A 64 3.59 27.53 11.33
C TYR A 64 3.90 26.77 12.61
N VAL A 65 4.61 25.64 12.46
CA VAL A 65 5.14 24.79 13.54
C VAL A 65 6.64 24.72 13.40
N THR A 66 7.37 25.01 14.48
CA THR A 66 8.82 24.80 14.56
C THR A 66 9.14 23.39 15.09
N PRO A 67 10.36 22.88 14.88
CA PRO A 67 10.75 21.56 15.40
C PRO A 67 10.57 21.39 16.91
N MET A 68 10.71 22.47 17.69
CA MET A 68 10.55 22.46 19.14
C MET A 68 9.08 22.32 19.58
N GLU A 69 8.14 22.66 18.69
CA GLU A 69 6.71 22.65 18.97
C GLU A 69 6.01 21.39 18.47
N LEU A 70 6.68 20.56 17.65
CA LEU A 70 6.09 19.36 17.04
C LEU A 70 5.39 18.46 18.05
N ASP A 71 6.08 18.10 19.13
CA ASP A 71 5.55 17.22 20.18
C ASP A 71 4.30 17.82 20.86
N VAL A 72 4.30 19.12 21.14
CA VAL A 72 3.16 19.82 21.73
C VAL A 72 1.98 19.88 20.76
N LYS A 73 2.22 20.21 19.49
CA LYS A 73 1.18 20.32 18.46
C LYS A 73 0.61 18.94 18.09
N CYS A 74 1.42 17.89 18.05
CA CYS A 74 0.98 16.50 17.86
C CYS A 74 0.10 16.02 19.04
N ARG A 75 0.46 16.35 20.28
CA ARG A 75 -0.41 16.09 21.45
C ARG A 75 -1.73 16.88 21.38
N ALA A 76 -1.68 18.14 20.98
CA ALA A 76 -2.89 18.96 20.81
C ALA A 76 -3.80 18.43 19.71
N PHE A 77 -3.24 17.85 18.64
CA PHE A 77 -3.98 17.13 17.61
C PHE A 77 -4.62 15.82 18.15
N GLY A 78 -4.04 15.23 19.19
CA GLY A 78 -4.56 14.01 19.85
C GLY A 78 -3.71 12.76 19.64
N ASN A 79 -2.52 12.88 19.01
CA ASN A 79 -1.61 11.77 18.82
C ASN A 79 -0.14 12.22 18.93
N ALA A 80 0.49 11.94 20.07
CA ALA A 80 1.88 12.31 20.34
C ALA A 80 2.90 11.56 19.46
N GLU A 81 2.58 10.33 19.05
CA GLU A 81 3.50 9.46 18.28
C GLU A 81 3.75 10.00 16.88
N LEU A 82 2.87 10.87 16.37
CA LEU A 82 3.07 11.53 15.07
C LEU A 82 4.37 12.34 15.01
N ALA A 83 4.83 12.91 16.13
CA ALA A 83 6.07 13.67 16.16
C ALA A 83 7.29 12.80 15.81
N GLU A 84 7.30 11.55 16.26
CA GLU A 84 8.39 10.59 15.98
C GLU A 84 8.42 10.12 14.52
N ARG A 85 7.29 10.28 13.81
CA ARG A 85 7.15 9.92 12.40
C ARG A 85 7.63 11.03 11.45
N ILE A 86 7.90 12.24 11.94
CA ILE A 86 8.46 13.33 11.13
C ILE A 86 9.97 13.13 11.03
N THR A 87 10.36 12.21 10.15
CA THR A 87 11.77 11.88 9.87
C THR A 87 12.00 11.70 8.37
N ALA A 88 13.25 11.89 7.93
CA ALA A 88 13.64 11.70 6.53
C ALA A 88 13.43 10.26 6.01
N SER A 89 13.38 9.27 6.91
CA SER A 89 13.12 7.86 6.57
C SER A 89 11.64 7.50 6.53
N HIS A 90 10.74 8.33 7.05
CA HIS A 90 9.32 8.01 7.09
C HIS A 90 8.68 8.22 5.70
N PRO A 91 7.80 7.31 5.23
CA PRO A 91 7.26 7.35 3.86
C PRO A 91 6.57 8.66 3.46
N THR A 92 5.91 9.34 4.40
CA THR A 92 5.19 10.62 4.18
C THR A 92 5.82 11.78 4.95
N GLY A 93 6.19 11.56 6.21
CA GLY A 93 6.87 12.51 7.11
C GLY A 93 8.20 13.08 6.61
N TYR A 94 8.86 12.47 5.63
CA TYR A 94 10.05 13.05 4.99
C TYR A 94 9.74 14.42 4.37
N SER A 95 8.52 14.63 3.87
CA SER A 95 8.11 15.89 3.23
C SER A 95 8.11 17.06 4.22
N LEU A 96 7.65 16.81 5.45
CA LEU A 96 7.68 17.78 6.54
C LEU A 96 9.11 18.00 7.05
N THR A 97 9.92 16.94 7.12
CA THR A 97 11.34 17.04 7.49
C THR A 97 12.11 17.92 6.50
N ALA A 98 11.88 17.72 5.20
CA ALA A 98 12.49 18.55 4.16
C ALA A 98 12.04 20.02 4.23
N ALA A 99 10.79 20.28 4.64
CA ALA A 99 10.32 21.65 4.87
C ALA A 99 11.04 22.30 6.07
N ILE A 100 11.24 21.56 7.16
CA ILE A 100 12.03 22.02 8.32
C ILE A 100 13.46 22.36 7.89
N GLU A 101 14.12 21.49 7.14
CA GLU A 101 15.52 21.69 6.72
C GLU A 101 15.67 22.91 5.79
N ARG A 102 14.69 23.16 4.93
CA ARG A 102 14.71 24.26 3.96
C ARG A 102 14.30 25.60 4.58
N ASP A 103 13.18 25.63 5.32
CA ASP A 103 12.52 26.86 5.73
C ASP A 103 12.64 27.11 7.25
N GLY A 104 13.06 26.12 8.04
CA GLY A 104 13.11 26.16 9.50
C GLY A 104 11.78 25.90 10.20
N PHE A 105 10.68 25.74 9.45
CA PHE A 105 9.33 25.54 9.96
C PHE A 105 8.46 24.74 8.98
N ILE A 106 7.32 24.26 9.47
CA ILE A 106 6.25 23.64 8.67
C ILE A 106 5.04 24.57 8.70
N ARG A 107 4.39 24.81 7.56
CA ARG A 107 3.11 25.56 7.53
C ARG A 107 2.03 24.80 8.29
N ALA A 108 1.22 25.50 9.10
CA ALA A 108 0.19 24.89 9.94
C ALA A 108 -0.79 24.02 9.13
N GLU A 109 -1.20 24.49 7.94
CA GLU A 109 -2.03 23.72 7.01
C GLU A 109 -1.38 22.40 6.59
N ALA A 110 -0.09 22.44 6.21
CA ALA A 110 0.63 21.23 5.80
C ALA A 110 0.80 20.24 6.95
N PHE A 111 1.03 20.74 8.17
CA PHE A 111 1.09 19.91 9.37
C PHE A 111 -0.25 19.24 9.69
N CYS A 112 -1.35 20.00 9.72
CA CYS A 112 -2.69 19.48 9.99
C CYS A 112 -3.11 18.46 8.92
N THR A 113 -2.87 18.76 7.64
CA THR A 113 -3.18 17.84 6.54
C THR A 113 -2.45 16.51 6.71
N TRP A 114 -1.14 16.56 6.94
CA TRP A 114 -0.36 15.34 7.16
C TRP A 114 -0.83 14.55 8.39
N CYS A 115 -1.17 15.22 9.50
CA CYS A 115 -1.69 14.55 10.70
C CYS A 115 -3.02 13.82 10.43
N VAL A 116 -3.92 14.43 9.66
CA VAL A 116 -5.19 13.80 9.26
C VAL A 116 -4.94 12.60 8.34
N GLU A 117 -4.07 12.76 7.34
CA GLU A 117 -3.71 11.68 6.41
C GLU A 117 -3.09 10.47 7.13
N GLU A 118 -2.17 10.68 8.07
CA GLU A 118 -1.60 9.61 8.88
C GLU A 118 -2.66 8.93 9.75
N THR A 119 -3.56 9.71 10.35
CA THR A 119 -4.63 9.16 11.20
C THR A 119 -5.60 8.30 10.38
N ARG A 120 -5.98 8.76 9.18
CA ARG A 120 -6.85 8.00 8.27
C ARG A 120 -6.17 6.73 7.76
N PHE A 121 -4.88 6.82 7.45
CA PHE A 121 -4.10 5.64 7.10
C PHE A 121 -4.05 4.62 8.23
N ASP A 122 -3.74 5.04 9.46
CA ASP A 122 -3.66 4.15 10.62
C ASP A 122 -5.02 3.47 10.87
N ALA A 123 -6.12 4.22 10.80
CA ALA A 123 -7.47 3.67 10.95
C ALA A 123 -7.81 2.62 9.88
N LEU A 124 -7.48 2.89 8.61
CA LEU A 124 -7.69 1.93 7.53
C LEU A 124 -6.79 0.70 7.69
N HIS A 125 -5.52 0.90 8.02
CA HIS A 125 -4.54 -0.16 8.19
C HIS A 125 -4.93 -1.09 9.35
N GLU A 126 -5.32 -0.54 10.50
CA GLU A 126 -5.81 -1.30 11.65
C GLU A 126 -7.08 -2.08 11.30
N TYR A 127 -8.02 -1.46 10.58
CA TYR A 127 -9.24 -2.14 10.14
C TYR A 127 -8.97 -3.32 9.20
N LEU A 128 -8.05 -3.15 8.26
CA LEU A 128 -7.61 -4.23 7.36
C LEU A 128 -6.94 -5.35 8.18
N GLN A 129 -6.07 -5.01 9.13
CA GLN A 129 -5.41 -6.00 10.00
C GLN A 129 -6.42 -6.75 10.88
N GLY A 130 -7.45 -6.07 11.39
CA GLY A 130 -8.53 -6.72 12.13
C GLY A 130 -9.36 -7.67 11.25
N SER A 131 -9.48 -7.38 9.95
CA SER A 131 -10.28 -8.15 9.01
C SER A 131 -9.56 -9.35 8.38
N PHE A 132 -8.25 -9.22 8.12
CA PHE A 132 -7.44 -10.22 7.40
C PHE A 132 -6.27 -10.76 8.23
N GLY A 133 -6.12 -10.29 9.47
CA GLY A 133 -5.01 -10.63 10.36
C GLY A 133 -3.76 -9.77 10.11
N PRO A 134 -2.93 -9.54 11.14
CA PRO A 134 -1.78 -8.63 11.06
C PRO A 134 -0.68 -9.12 10.09
N LYS A 135 -0.56 -10.44 9.91
CA LYS A 135 0.39 -11.03 8.93
C LYS A 135 -0.17 -11.07 7.51
N GLY A 136 -1.48 -10.86 7.36
CA GLY A 136 -2.18 -10.87 6.09
C GLY A 136 -2.10 -9.54 5.36
N VAL A 137 -1.88 -8.43 6.07
CA VAL A 137 -1.88 -7.09 5.46
C VAL A 137 -0.46 -6.57 5.38
N ILE A 138 0.03 -6.37 4.17
CA ILE A 138 1.38 -5.88 3.91
C ILE A 138 1.27 -4.55 3.18
N VAL A 139 1.83 -3.49 3.75
CA VAL A 139 1.94 -2.19 3.09
C VAL A 139 3.07 -2.28 2.06
N MET A 140 2.75 -2.10 0.79
CA MET A 140 3.70 -2.15 -0.31
C MET A 140 4.15 -0.76 -0.74
N GLU A 141 3.26 0.23 -0.64
CA GLU A 141 3.51 1.61 -1.08
C GLU A 141 2.71 2.58 -0.22
N ARG A 142 3.33 3.71 0.13
CA ARG A 142 2.68 4.88 0.74
C ARG A 142 3.24 6.13 0.11
N GLN A 143 2.38 6.95 -0.49
CA GLN A 143 2.73 8.24 -1.07
C GLN A 143 1.54 9.19 -0.90
N ASN A 144 1.69 10.22 -0.06
CA ASN A 144 0.61 11.16 0.26
C ASN A 144 -0.69 10.43 0.65
N ASP A 145 -1.77 10.67 -0.10
CA ASP A 145 -3.09 10.08 0.05
C ASP A 145 -3.25 8.69 -0.59
N PHE A 146 -2.25 8.23 -1.35
CA PHE A 146 -2.26 6.92 -2.01
C PHE A 146 -1.52 5.86 -1.20
N CYS A 147 -2.16 4.71 -1.05
CA CYS A 147 -1.60 3.52 -0.40
C CYS A 147 -1.85 2.27 -1.23
N ARG A 148 -0.86 1.38 -1.28
CA ARG A 148 -0.98 0.05 -1.88
C ARG A 148 -0.74 -1.01 -0.83
N PHE A 149 -1.71 -1.89 -0.65
CA PHE A 149 -1.65 -3.03 0.25
C PHE A 149 -1.61 -4.33 -0.54
N LYS A 150 -0.87 -5.29 -0.03
CA LYS A 150 -0.93 -6.70 -0.44
C LYS A 150 -1.60 -7.49 0.67
N ILE A 151 -2.74 -8.10 0.33
CA ILE A 151 -3.60 -8.81 1.27
C ILE A 151 -3.48 -10.31 1.02
N ARG A 152 -2.91 -11.01 2.00
CA ARG A 152 -2.72 -12.46 2.09
C ARG A 152 -3.67 -13.06 3.14
N GLY A 153 -4.00 -14.34 2.97
CA GLY A 153 -5.02 -15.04 3.75
C GLY A 153 -5.25 -16.43 3.18
N SER A 154 -6.11 -17.22 3.83
CA SER A 154 -6.43 -18.54 3.33
C SER A 154 -7.29 -18.45 2.06
N ASN A 155 -7.16 -19.42 1.14
CA ASN A 155 -7.84 -19.40 -0.17
C ASN A 155 -9.37 -19.25 -0.10
N ASN A 156 -10.00 -19.63 1.02
CA ASN A 156 -11.45 -19.49 1.18
C ASN A 156 -11.86 -18.10 1.71
N GLU A 157 -10.92 -17.34 2.26
CA GLU A 157 -11.14 -16.02 2.87
C GLU A 157 -10.81 -14.86 1.92
N LEU A 158 -9.90 -15.05 0.96
CA LEU A 158 -9.42 -14.01 0.03
C LEU A 158 -10.20 -13.93 -1.30
N LYS A 159 -11.53 -13.93 -1.24
CA LYS A 159 -12.33 -13.70 -2.45
C LYS A 159 -12.41 -12.21 -2.76
N LEU A 160 -12.29 -11.85 -4.04
CA LEU A 160 -12.51 -10.47 -4.52
C LEU A 160 -13.85 -9.93 -4.02
N SER A 161 -14.92 -10.72 -4.13
CA SER A 161 -16.26 -10.33 -3.69
C SER A 161 -16.33 -9.96 -2.20
N ARG A 162 -15.59 -10.67 -1.35
CA ARG A 162 -15.50 -10.35 0.09
C ARG A 162 -14.74 -9.04 0.30
N MET A 163 -13.64 -8.82 -0.42
CA MET A 163 -12.88 -7.57 -0.32
C MET A 163 -13.75 -6.37 -0.74
N PHE A 164 -14.39 -6.44 -1.91
CA PHE A 164 -15.30 -5.38 -2.38
C PHE A 164 -16.41 -5.11 -1.37
N ALA A 165 -17.11 -6.15 -0.89
CA ALA A 165 -18.16 -5.98 0.12
C ALA A 165 -17.64 -5.35 1.42
N LEU A 166 -16.45 -5.74 1.88
CA LEU A 166 -15.85 -5.24 3.10
C LEU A 166 -15.48 -3.75 2.98
N ILE A 167 -14.84 -3.35 1.88
CA ILE A 167 -14.44 -1.97 1.63
C ILE A 167 -15.65 -1.06 1.39
N GLU A 168 -16.63 -1.50 0.60
CA GLU A 168 -17.86 -0.71 0.36
C GLU A 168 -18.61 -0.39 1.65
N ASN A 169 -18.64 -1.32 2.61
CA ASN A 169 -19.30 -1.09 3.90
C ASN A 169 -18.61 -0.03 4.78
N VAL A 170 -17.34 0.27 4.52
CA VAL A 170 -16.57 1.24 5.32
C VAL A 170 -16.08 2.43 4.53
N LYS A 171 -16.37 2.51 3.22
CA LYS A 171 -15.83 3.51 2.30
C LYS A 171 -15.97 4.93 2.83
N THR A 172 -17.18 5.33 3.21
CA THR A 172 -17.46 6.67 3.76
C THR A 172 -16.82 6.85 5.14
N LYS A 173 -16.87 5.83 6.01
CA LYS A 173 -16.34 5.92 7.38
C LYS A 173 -14.82 6.06 7.40
N MET A 174 -14.13 5.44 6.44
CA MET A 174 -12.67 5.42 6.33
C MET A 174 -12.14 6.48 5.37
N HIS A 175 -12.98 7.41 4.90
CA HIS A 175 -12.59 8.48 3.98
C HIS A 175 -11.91 7.93 2.72
N ILE A 176 -12.45 6.87 2.12
CA ILE A 176 -11.92 6.30 0.88
C ILE A 176 -12.54 7.04 -0.31
N HIS A 177 -11.69 7.79 -1.03
CA HIS A 177 -12.05 8.49 -2.25
C HIS A 177 -12.33 7.49 -3.38
N GLU A 178 -11.31 6.70 -3.70
CA GLU A 178 -11.32 5.68 -4.73
C GLU A 178 -10.45 4.49 -4.31
N TYR A 179 -10.77 3.33 -4.87
CA TYR A 179 -9.96 2.15 -4.65
C TYR A 179 -10.08 1.18 -5.83
N SER A 180 -9.11 0.29 -5.93
CA SER A 180 -9.15 -0.86 -6.82
C SER A 180 -8.67 -2.12 -6.10
N VAL A 181 -9.24 -3.26 -6.47
CA VAL A 181 -8.82 -4.57 -5.98
C VAL A 181 -8.49 -5.44 -7.18
N SER A 182 -7.28 -5.99 -7.22
CA SER A 182 -6.85 -6.90 -8.27
C SER A 182 -6.24 -8.19 -7.71
N GLN A 183 -6.37 -9.28 -8.44
CA GLN A 183 -5.63 -10.51 -8.16
C GLN A 183 -4.22 -10.41 -8.76
N THR A 184 -3.30 -11.21 -8.23
CA THR A 184 -2.00 -11.43 -8.88
C THR A 184 -2.21 -11.78 -10.35
N THR A 185 -1.51 -11.10 -11.26
CA THR A 185 -1.63 -11.37 -12.70
C THR A 185 -0.95 -12.69 -13.05
N LEU A 186 -1.35 -13.33 -14.16
CA LEU A 186 -0.65 -14.52 -14.62
C LEU A 186 0.83 -14.24 -14.94
N GLU A 187 1.14 -13.02 -15.35
CA GLU A 187 2.50 -12.54 -15.58
C GLU A 187 3.33 -12.47 -14.31
N GLN A 188 2.75 -11.95 -13.23
CA GLN A 188 3.41 -11.97 -11.92
C GLN A 188 3.65 -13.40 -11.43
N ILE A 189 2.72 -14.32 -11.66
CA ILE A 189 2.89 -15.74 -11.32
C ILE A 189 4.02 -16.37 -12.15
N PHE A 190 4.06 -16.07 -13.45
CA PHE A 190 5.14 -16.54 -14.32
C PHE A 190 6.50 -16.00 -13.90
N ASN A 191 6.60 -14.69 -13.66
CA ASN A 191 7.84 -14.04 -13.21
C ASN A 191 8.31 -14.61 -11.87
N ALA A 192 7.39 -14.91 -10.95
CA ALA A 192 7.70 -15.55 -9.68
C ALA A 192 8.23 -16.99 -9.84
N PHE A 193 7.79 -17.74 -10.87
CA PHE A 193 8.39 -19.03 -11.18
C PHE A 193 9.73 -18.90 -11.90
N ALA A 194 9.86 -17.93 -12.81
CA ALA A 194 11.09 -17.69 -13.55
C ALA A 194 12.24 -17.24 -12.64
N SER A 195 11.97 -16.42 -11.63
CA SER A 195 12.97 -15.97 -10.66
C SER A 195 13.53 -17.09 -9.76
N GLN A 196 12.89 -18.26 -9.73
CA GLN A 196 13.37 -19.46 -9.03
C GLN A 196 14.29 -20.32 -9.88
N GLN A 197 14.61 -19.91 -11.11
CA GLN A 197 15.66 -20.57 -11.89
C GLN A 197 17.01 -20.28 -11.23
N GLU A 198 17.61 -21.30 -10.63
CA GLU A 198 19.07 -21.38 -10.62
C GLU A 198 19.50 -21.37 -12.08
N GLU A 199 20.29 -20.39 -12.51
CA GLU A 199 20.92 -20.38 -13.83
C GLU A 199 21.43 -21.80 -14.10
N GLU A 200 21.02 -22.41 -15.22
CA GLU A 200 21.61 -23.68 -15.62
C GLU A 200 23.12 -23.43 -15.81
N LYS A 201 23.92 -23.68 -14.77
CA LYS A 201 25.39 -23.82 -14.85
C LYS A 201 25.74 -25.14 -15.53
N GLY A 202 24.96 -25.52 -16.55
CA GLY A 202 25.20 -26.68 -17.37
C GLY A 202 26.20 -26.31 -18.45
N VAL A 203 27.42 -26.84 -18.36
CA VAL A 203 28.35 -26.85 -19.50
C VAL A 203 27.64 -27.56 -20.64
N ALA A 204 27.45 -26.87 -21.78
CA ALA A 204 26.83 -27.44 -22.97
C ALA A 204 27.71 -28.59 -23.50
N ARG A 205 27.44 -29.82 -23.05
CA ARG A 205 28.12 -31.02 -23.55
C ARG A 205 27.65 -31.27 -24.99
N GLY A 206 28.56 -31.13 -25.95
CA GLY A 206 28.30 -31.43 -27.37
C GLY A 206 28.49 -30.27 -28.35
N VAL A 207 28.88 -29.08 -27.89
CA VAL A 207 29.17 -27.94 -28.79
C VAL A 207 30.69 -27.82 -28.99
N TYR A 208 31.16 -27.99 -30.21
CA TYR A 208 32.53 -27.63 -30.57
C TYR A 208 32.61 -26.11 -30.73
N GLN A 209 33.45 -25.45 -29.93
CA GLN A 209 33.86 -24.08 -30.17
C GLN A 209 34.87 -24.09 -31.33
N ALA A 210 34.51 -23.41 -32.42
CA ALA A 210 35.41 -23.13 -33.53
C ALA A 210 36.29 -21.91 -33.21
#